data_AF-Q4RCQ0-F1
#
_entry.id   AF-Q4RCQ0-F1
#
_cell.length_a   1.000
_cell.length_b   1.000
_cell.length_c   1.000
_cell.angle_alpha   90.00
_cell.angle_beta   90.00
_cell.angle_gamma   90.00
#
_symmetry.space_group_name_H-M   'P 1'
#
loop_
_entity.id
_entity.type
_entity.pdbx_description
1 polymer ?
#
loop_
_entity_poly.entity_id
_entity_poly.type
_entity_poly.pdbx_seq_one_letter_code
_entity_poly.pdbx_strand_id
1 'polypeptide(L)'
;DPGPYFDSCVRDSCACDSGGDCECLCTAVAAYSKACNEAGTCIKWRTPKLCPIFCDYYNNDGDCEWHYKPCGADCMKTCRNPSGNCSNLISPVEGCYPQCPQSKPFFDEDDMKCVPWEQCGCYD
;
A
#
# COMPACT_ATOMS: atom_id res chain seq x y z
N ASP A 1 3.22 5.31 -22.46
CA ASP A 1 4.60 5.21 -22.98
C ASP A 1 5.54 4.98 -21.80
N PRO A 2 6.28 3.86 -21.73
CA PRO A 2 7.20 3.56 -20.64
C PRO A 2 8.56 4.29 -20.74
N GLY A 3 8.92 4.90 -21.88
CA GLY A 3 10.25 5.46 -22.12
C GLY A 3 10.78 6.40 -21.02
N PRO A 4 10.03 7.43 -20.61
CA PRO A 4 10.47 8.36 -19.55
C PRO A 4 10.69 7.70 -18.17
N TYR A 5 9.94 6.65 -17.86
CA TYR A 5 10.09 5.89 -16.61
C TYR A 5 11.32 5.00 -16.65
N PHE A 6 11.60 4.39 -17.81
CA PHE A 6 12.83 3.62 -18.03
C PHE A 6 14.07 4.50 -17.89
N ASP A 7 14.09 5.66 -18.56
CA ASP A 7 15.22 6.59 -18.49
C ASP A 7 15.46 7.10 -17.06
N SER A 8 14.36 7.39 -16.33
CA SER A 8 14.46 7.78 -14.92
C SER A 8 14.99 6.65 -14.04
N CYS A 9 14.50 5.41 -14.24
CA CYS A 9 15.01 4.24 -13.53
C CYS A 9 16.51 4.06 -13.74
N VAL A 10 17.00 4.14 -14.99
CA VAL A 10 18.43 4.00 -15.29
C VAL A 10 19.23 5.10 -14.60
N ARG A 11 18.80 6.36 -14.74
CA ARG A 11 19.49 7.50 -14.12
C ARG A 11 19.55 7.38 -12.59
N ASP A 12 18.42 7.10 -11.96
CA ASP A 12 18.29 7.10 -10.50
C ASP A 12 19.04 5.90 -9.90
N SER A 13 18.96 4.71 -10.52
CA SER A 13 19.75 3.55 -10.09
C SER A 13 21.26 3.75 -10.26
N CYS A 14 21.71 4.43 -11.32
CA CYS A 14 23.13 4.74 -11.50
C CYS A 14 23.65 5.80 -10.52
N ALA A 15 22.79 6.70 -10.04
CA ALA A 15 23.17 7.77 -9.11
C ALA A 15 23.20 7.32 -7.64
N CYS A 16 22.59 6.18 -7.31
CA CYS A 16 22.64 5.60 -5.96
C CYS A 16 23.91 4.80 -5.76
N ASP A 17 25.07 5.46 -5.74
CA ASP A 17 26.42 4.86 -5.70
C ASP A 17 27.02 4.76 -4.29
N SER A 18 26.32 5.27 -3.28
CA SER A 18 26.72 5.29 -1.87
C SER A 18 26.10 4.15 -1.03
N GLY A 19 25.41 3.22 -1.71
CA GLY A 19 24.63 2.12 -1.11
C GLY A 19 23.13 2.40 -1.17
N GLY A 20 22.32 1.34 -1.24
CA GLY A 20 20.86 1.45 -1.35
C GLY A 20 20.31 1.32 -2.78
N ASP A 21 21.11 0.83 -3.74
CA ASP A 21 20.76 0.69 -5.17
C ASP A 21 19.43 -0.03 -5.39
N CYS A 22 19.11 -1.00 -4.51
CA CYS A 22 17.85 -1.74 -4.53
C CYS A 22 16.65 -0.84 -4.21
N GLU A 23 16.77 0.11 -3.27
CA GLU A 23 15.69 1.03 -2.92
C GLU A 23 15.37 2.00 -4.07
N CYS A 24 16.40 2.52 -4.72
CA CYS A 24 16.25 3.42 -5.87
C CYS A 24 15.57 2.71 -7.05
N LEU A 25 15.98 1.48 -7.37
CA LEU A 25 15.33 0.65 -8.37
C LEU A 25 13.85 0.42 -8.04
N CYS A 26 13.55 -0.03 -6.81
CA CYS A 26 12.18 -0.34 -6.42
C CYS A 26 11.26 0.88 -6.45
N THR A 27 11.78 2.05 -6.08
CA THR A 27 11.04 3.32 -6.13
C THR A 27 10.72 3.72 -7.56
N ALA A 28 11.68 3.60 -8.48
CA ALA A 28 11.47 3.93 -9.89
C ALA A 28 10.42 2.99 -10.55
N VAL A 29 10.50 1.69 -10.29
CA VAL A 29 9.50 0.73 -10.82
C VAL A 29 8.12 0.95 -10.20
N ALA A 30 8.04 1.24 -8.90
CA ALA A 30 6.78 1.57 -8.23
C ALA A 30 6.11 2.82 -8.84
N ALA A 31 6.90 3.84 -9.23
CA ALA A 31 6.37 5.04 -9.88
C ALA A 31 5.69 4.73 -11.23
N TYR A 32 6.27 3.82 -12.02
CA TYR A 32 5.63 3.35 -13.26
C TYR A 32 4.37 2.54 -12.97
N SER A 33 4.43 1.61 -12.00
CA SER A 33 3.27 0.81 -11.58
C SER A 33 2.11 1.68 -11.09
N LYS A 34 2.41 2.76 -10.35
CA LYS A 34 1.41 3.74 -9.92
C LYS A 34 0.74 4.43 -11.11
N ALA A 35 1.52 4.87 -12.10
CA ALA A 35 0.96 5.50 -13.30
C ALA A 35 0.08 4.53 -14.11
N CYS A 36 0.45 3.25 -14.17
CA CYS A 36 -0.41 2.22 -14.75
C CYS A 36 -1.73 2.07 -13.98
N ASN A 37 -1.67 2.09 -12.64
CA ASN A 37 -2.87 2.01 -11.80
C ASN A 37 -3.81 3.20 -12.03
N GLU A 38 -3.27 4.42 -12.09
CA GLU A 38 -4.02 5.64 -12.41
C GLU A 38 -4.67 5.60 -13.80
N ALA A 39 -4.05 4.87 -14.75
CA ALA A 39 -4.61 4.59 -16.07
C ALA A 39 -5.59 3.39 -16.10
N GLY A 40 -5.95 2.82 -14.94
CA GLY A 40 -6.88 1.70 -14.80
C GLY A 40 -6.27 0.32 -15.04
N THR A 41 -4.94 0.21 -15.05
CA THR A 41 -4.22 -1.07 -15.25
C THR A 41 -3.45 -1.46 -14.00
N CYS A 42 -3.93 -2.49 -13.31
CA CYS A 42 -3.27 -3.02 -12.13
C CYS A 42 -2.13 -3.99 -12.50
N ILE A 43 -0.91 -3.72 -12.03
CA ILE A 43 0.28 -4.54 -12.30
C ILE A 43 0.84 -5.10 -10.99
N LYS A 44 0.87 -6.42 -10.85
CA LYS A 44 1.57 -7.11 -9.76
C LYS A 44 3.00 -7.42 -10.17
N TRP A 45 3.94 -6.55 -9.80
CA TRP A 45 5.32 -6.61 -10.28
C TRP A 45 6.33 -7.11 -9.23
N ARG A 46 6.04 -6.95 -7.93
CA ARG A 46 6.90 -7.44 -6.84
C ARG A 46 6.94 -8.95 -6.77
N THR A 47 8.11 -9.50 -6.42
CA THR A 47 8.31 -10.93 -6.17
C THR A 47 9.23 -11.13 -4.95
N PRO A 48 9.35 -12.35 -4.39
CA PRO A 48 10.30 -12.61 -3.30
C PRO A 48 11.76 -12.29 -3.63
N LYS A 49 12.12 -12.21 -4.91
CA LYS A 49 13.49 -11.89 -5.37
C LYS A 49 13.65 -10.46 -5.90
N LEU A 50 12.55 -9.78 -6.19
CA LEU A 50 12.54 -8.43 -6.78
C LEU A 50 11.61 -7.54 -5.97
N CYS A 51 12.22 -6.60 -5.23
CA CYS A 51 11.50 -5.63 -4.41
C CYS A 51 10.46 -6.28 -3.47
N PRO A 52 10.85 -7.28 -2.65
CA PRO A 52 9.91 -7.97 -1.77
C PRO A 52 9.26 -6.99 -0.79
N ILE A 53 8.04 -7.31 -0.39
CA ILE A 53 7.26 -6.56 0.61
C ILE A 53 6.75 -7.54 1.66
N PHE A 54 6.83 -7.14 2.93
CA PHE A 54 6.60 -8.01 4.10
C PHE A 54 5.33 -7.54 4.83
N CYS A 55 4.17 -7.69 4.18
CA CYS A 55 2.90 -7.27 4.78
C CYS A 55 2.41 -8.22 5.89
N ASP A 56 2.88 -9.46 5.88
CA ASP A 56 2.60 -10.46 6.92
C ASP A 56 3.25 -10.13 8.26
N TYR A 57 4.28 -9.27 8.27
CA TYR A 57 4.87 -8.71 9.49
C TYR A 57 3.82 -8.08 10.44
N TYR A 58 2.73 -7.55 9.89
CA TYR A 58 1.66 -6.92 10.67
C TYR A 58 0.62 -7.91 11.22
N ASN A 59 0.69 -9.19 10.84
CA ASN A 59 -0.19 -10.23 11.38
C ASN A 59 0.46 -10.86 12.63
N ASN A 60 -0.34 -11.09 13.68
CA ASN A 60 0.10 -11.93 14.80
C ASN A 60 0.00 -13.41 14.43
N ASP A 61 0.53 -14.28 15.30
CA ASP A 61 0.46 -15.73 15.12
C ASP A 61 -1.00 -16.21 14.95
N GLY A 62 -1.32 -16.69 13.75
CA GLY A 62 -2.65 -17.19 13.39
C GLY A 62 -3.58 -16.16 12.76
N ASP A 63 -3.20 -14.89 12.70
CA ASP A 63 -3.94 -13.84 12.02
C ASP A 63 -3.60 -13.80 10.51
N CYS A 64 -4.53 -13.28 9.72
CA CYS A 64 -4.38 -13.15 8.26
C CYS A 64 -5.14 -11.90 7.77
N GLU A 65 -4.95 -10.79 8.48
CA GLU A 65 -5.68 -9.54 8.23
C GLU A 65 -4.95 -8.65 7.23
N TRP A 66 -3.63 -8.53 7.34
CA TRP A 66 -2.80 -7.67 6.50
C TRP A 66 -2.33 -8.38 5.24
N HIS A 67 -2.63 -7.76 4.09
CA HIS A 67 -2.31 -8.30 2.77
C HIS A 67 -1.68 -7.25 1.88
N TYR A 68 -0.73 -7.69 1.06
CA TYR A 68 -0.21 -6.87 -0.03
C TYR A 68 -1.28 -6.64 -1.09
N LYS A 69 -1.56 -5.37 -1.38
CA LYS A 69 -2.43 -4.93 -2.48
C LYS A 69 -1.59 -4.13 -3.49
N PRO A 70 -1.26 -4.71 -4.67
CA PRO A 70 -0.36 -4.09 -5.65
C PRO A 70 -0.90 -2.78 -6.22
N CYS A 71 -2.20 -2.53 -6.07
CA CYS A 71 -2.92 -1.45 -6.71
C CYS A 71 -3.84 -0.73 -5.72
N GLY A 72 -3.59 -0.87 -4.41
CA GLY A 72 -4.44 -0.37 -3.34
C GLY A 72 -5.61 -1.27 -2.98
N ALA A 73 -6.26 -0.92 -1.88
CA ALA A 73 -7.48 -1.56 -1.40
C ALA A 73 -8.70 -0.68 -1.70
N ASP A 74 -9.87 -1.31 -1.71
CA ASP A 74 -11.14 -0.59 -1.71
C ASP A 74 -11.25 0.28 -0.45
N CYS A 75 -12.06 1.33 -0.53
CA CYS A 75 -12.30 2.22 0.60
C CYS A 75 -12.80 1.41 1.80
N MET A 76 -12.08 1.52 2.91
CA MET A 76 -12.41 0.82 4.15
C MET A 76 -12.92 1.79 5.20
N LYS A 77 -13.68 1.25 6.16
CA LYS A 77 -14.07 2.01 7.35
C LYS A 77 -12.87 2.09 8.27
N THR A 78 -12.58 3.30 8.70
CA THR A 78 -11.55 3.57 9.70
C THR A 78 -12.16 4.32 10.86
N CYS A 79 -11.45 4.44 11.98
CA CYS A 79 -11.95 5.22 13.10
C CYS A 79 -12.05 6.71 12.78
N ARG A 80 -11.17 7.24 11.91
CA ARG A 80 -11.26 8.63 11.39
C ARG A 80 -12.23 8.79 10.21
N ASN A 81 -12.58 7.71 9.52
CA ASN A 81 -13.62 7.70 8.48
C ASN A 81 -14.65 6.57 8.71
N PRO A 82 -15.55 6.73 9.69
CA PRO A 82 -16.50 5.68 10.05
C PRO A 82 -17.53 5.39 8.96
N SER A 83 -17.80 6.40 8.12
CA SER A 83 -18.73 6.29 7.00
C SER A 83 -18.22 5.34 5.91
N GLY A 84 -16.89 5.16 5.80
CA GLY A 84 -16.28 4.44 4.69
C GLY A 84 -16.52 5.11 3.33
N ASN A 85 -16.80 6.43 3.33
CA ASN A 85 -16.91 7.21 2.10
C ASN A 85 -15.54 7.83 1.81
N CYS A 86 -14.85 7.33 0.79
CA CYS A 86 -13.60 7.91 0.31
C CYS A 86 -13.86 8.83 -0.87
N SER A 87 -13.03 9.86 -1.03
CA SER A 87 -13.06 10.68 -2.23
C SER A 87 -12.57 9.88 -3.43
N ASN A 88 -13.30 9.94 -4.55
CA ASN A 88 -12.86 9.39 -5.83
C ASN A 88 -11.62 10.10 -6.40
N LEU A 89 -11.19 11.21 -5.79
CA LEU A 89 -9.95 11.90 -6.14
C LEU A 89 -8.70 11.20 -5.57
N ILE A 90 -8.88 10.27 -4.62
CA ILE A 90 -7.77 9.51 -4.05
C ILE A 90 -7.58 8.27 -4.92
N SER A 91 -6.54 8.29 -5.76
CA SER A 91 -6.14 7.09 -6.50
C SER A 91 -5.72 6.01 -5.51
N PRO A 92 -6.18 4.75 -5.69
CA PRO A 92 -5.65 3.61 -4.94
C PRO A 92 -4.11 3.54 -5.06
N VAL A 93 -3.44 3.32 -3.93
CA VAL A 93 -1.97 3.30 -3.84
C VAL A 93 -1.51 1.91 -3.46
N GLU A 94 -0.43 1.43 -4.09
CA GLU A 94 0.21 0.17 -3.70
C GLU A 94 0.59 0.14 -2.22
N GLY A 95 0.29 -0.95 -1.50
CA GLY A 95 0.65 -1.04 -0.08
C GLY A 95 0.18 -2.31 0.63
N CYS A 96 0.39 -2.35 1.94
CA CYS A 96 -0.19 -3.34 2.84
C CYS A 96 -1.48 -2.78 3.42
N TYR A 97 -2.56 -3.52 3.33
CA TYR A 97 -3.87 -3.11 3.82
C TYR A 97 -4.49 -4.19 4.70
N PRO A 98 -5.14 -3.84 5.81
CA PRO A 98 -5.88 -4.80 6.61
C PRO A 98 -7.22 -5.15 5.98
N GLN A 99 -7.70 -6.36 6.22
CA GLN A 99 -9.04 -6.81 5.90
C GLN A 99 -9.79 -7.08 7.19
N CYS A 100 -10.43 -6.04 7.72
CA CYS A 100 -11.10 -6.12 9.01
C CYS A 100 -12.31 -7.07 8.98
N PRO A 101 -12.47 -7.94 9.99
CA PRO A 101 -13.61 -8.84 10.09
C PRO A 101 -14.89 -8.08 10.44
N GLN A 102 -16.06 -8.67 10.16
CA GLN A 102 -17.36 -8.06 10.45
C GLN A 102 -17.58 -7.78 11.95
N SER A 103 -16.94 -8.54 12.84
CA SER A 103 -17.01 -8.33 14.30
C SER A 103 -16.23 -7.10 14.77
N LYS A 104 -15.26 -6.64 13.98
CA LYS A 104 -14.40 -5.48 14.28
C LYS A 104 -14.14 -4.69 13.00
N PRO A 105 -15.16 -4.05 12.41
CA PRO A 105 -15.11 -3.61 11.01
C PRO A 105 -14.39 -2.27 10.78
N PHE A 106 -13.89 -1.61 11.84
CA PHE A 106 -13.19 -0.33 11.73
C PHE A 106 -11.70 -0.56 11.92
N PHE A 107 -10.89 0.00 11.02
CA PHE A 107 -9.45 0.04 11.22
C PHE A 107 -9.07 1.26 12.06
N ASP A 108 -8.47 1.03 13.23
CA ASP A 108 -7.83 2.07 14.03
C ASP A 108 -6.46 2.38 13.42
N GLU A 109 -6.32 3.58 12.86
CA GLU A 109 -5.11 4.00 12.17
C GLU A 109 -3.93 4.30 13.09
N ASP A 110 -4.17 4.56 14.38
CA ASP A 110 -3.11 4.87 15.35
C ASP A 110 -2.56 3.59 15.98
N ASP A 111 -3.44 2.66 16.35
CA ASP A 111 -3.07 1.37 16.96
C ASP A 111 -2.80 0.26 15.94
N MET A 112 -3.08 0.52 14.65
CA MET A 112 -2.88 -0.40 13.53
C MET A 112 -3.65 -1.73 13.69
N LYS A 113 -4.90 -1.67 14.17
CA LYS A 113 -5.72 -2.85 14.47
C LYS A 113 -7.17 -2.68 14.04
N CYS A 114 -7.82 -3.79 13.73
CA CYS A 114 -9.26 -3.82 13.53
C CYS A 114 -10.00 -3.84 14.88
N VAL A 115 -10.93 -2.91 15.07
CA VAL A 115 -11.68 -2.71 16.33
C VAL A 115 -13.19 -2.56 16.08
N PRO A 116 -14.04 -2.87 17.07
CA PRO A 116 -15.44 -2.44 17.09
C PRO A 116 -15.55 -0.91 17.16
N TRP A 117 -16.70 -0.37 16.76
CA TRP A 117 -16.94 1.09 16.80
C TRP A 117 -16.75 1.69 18.19
N GLU A 118 -17.16 0.95 19.23
CA GLU A 118 -17.10 1.38 20.63
C GLU A 118 -15.66 1.57 21.14
N GLN A 119 -14.67 1.10 20.38
CA GLN A 119 -13.25 1.20 20.68
C GLN A 119 -12.53 2.21 19.77
N CYS A 120 -13.18 2.73 18.73
CA CYS A 120 -12.68 3.92 18.03
C CYS A 120 -12.75 5.08 19.03
N GLY A 121 -11.60 5.60 19.43
CA GLY A 121 -11.50 6.70 20.38
C GLY A 121 -12.21 7.98 19.90
N CYS A 122 -11.96 9.08 20.62
CA CYS A 122 -12.46 10.39 20.18
C CYS A 122 -11.55 10.95 19.08
N TYR A 123 -12.13 11.28 17.92
CA TYR A 123 -11.45 12.00 16.85
C TYR A 123 -12.25 13.29 16.60
N ASP A 124 -11.54 14.43 16.59
CA ASP A 124 -12.12 15.77 16.39
C ASP A 124 -12.52 16.05 14.94
#